data_AF-A0A699UC07-F1
#
_entry.id   AF-A0A699UC07-F1
#
_cell.length_a   1.000
_cell.length_b   1.000
_cell.length_c   1.000
_cell.angle_alpha   90.00
_cell.angle_beta   90.00
_cell.angle_gamma   90.00
#
_symmetry.space_group_name_H-M   'P 1'
#
loop_
_entity.id
_entity.type
_entity.pdbx_description
1 polymer ?
#
loop_
_entity_poly.entity_id
_entity_poly.type
_entity_poly.pdbx_seq_one_letter_code
_entity_poly.pdbx_strand_id
1 'polypeptide(L)' 'MLTKVEEIARQRGCCKMTLEVLEGNEVALGAYRKLGFSDYQLDPQMGRALFWQKT' A
#
# COMPACT_ATOMS: atom_id res chain seq x y z
N MET A 1 6.60 12.19 -6.92
CA MET A 1 7.73 11.41 -6.34
C MET A 1 7.39 9.93 -6.21
N LEU A 2 6.29 9.52 -5.57
CA LEU A 2 5.89 8.10 -5.48
C LEU A 2 5.74 7.41 -6.84
N THR A 3 5.24 8.10 -7.87
CA THR A 3 5.19 7.57 -9.24
C THR A 3 6.55 7.13 -9.76
N LYS A 4 7.63 7.86 -9.41
CA LYS A 4 8.99 7.49 -9.82
C LYS A 4 9.49 6.24 -9.09
N VAL A 5 9.10 6.07 -7.83
CA VAL A 5 9.38 4.85 -7.06
C VAL A 5 8.68 3.66 -7.68
N GLU A 6 7.41 3.82 -8.06
CA GLU A 6 6.64 2.78 -8.74
C GLU A 6 7.27 2.37 -10.09
N GLU A 7 7.70 3.34 -10.91
CA GLU A 7 8.42 3.07 -12.16
C GLU A 7 9.66 2.20 -11.92
N ILE A 8 10.49 2.56 -10.94
CA ILE A 8 11.71 1.80 -10.61
C ILE A 8 11.36 0.42 -10.07
N ALA A 9 10.32 0.29 -9.24
CA ALA A 9 9.87 -0.99 -8.71
C ALA A 9 9.44 -1.93 -9.84
N ARG A 10 8.65 -1.43 -10.81
CA ARG A 10 8.26 -2.20 -11.99
C ARG A 10 9.46 -2.61 -12.84
N GLN A 11 10.42 -1.72 -13.07
CA GLN A 11 11.67 -2.04 -13.79
C GLN A 11 12.48 -3.14 -13.12
N ARG A 12 12.42 -3.24 -11.79
CA ARG A 12 13.09 -4.28 -10.99
C ARG A 12 12.27 -5.59 -10.88
N GLY A 13 11.11 -5.66 -11.52
CA GLY A 13 10.24 -6.84 -11.46
C GLY A 13 9.47 -6.99 -10.14
N CYS A 14 9.35 -5.92 -9.34
CA CYS A 14 8.54 -5.95 -8.13
C CYS A 14 7.05 -6.05 -8.50
N CYS A 15 6.33 -6.99 -7.90
CA CYS A 15 4.91 -7.25 -8.18
C CYS A 15 3.93 -6.46 -7.30
N LYS A 16 4.42 -5.79 -6.24
CA LYS A 16 3.59 -5.03 -5.30
C LYS A 16 4.40 -3.93 -4.62
N MET A 17 3.73 -2.83 -4.28
CA MET A 17 4.24 -1.79 -3.39
C MET A 17 3.27 -1.61 -2.22
N THR A 18 3.77 -1.61 -0.99
CA THR A 18 2.99 -1.41 0.24
C THR A 18 3.57 -0.28 1.06
N LEU A 19 2.73 0.44 1.79
CA LEU A 19 3.13 1.46 2.75
C LEU A 19 2.29 1.34 4.02
N GLU A 20 2.84 1.79 5.13
CA GLU A 20 2.13 1.95 6.39
C GLU A 20 1.77 3.42 6.59
N VAL A 21 0.54 3.69 7.00
CA VAL A 21 0.03 5.04 7.24
C VAL A 21 -0.83 5.03 8.49
N LEU A 22 -0.69 6.05 9.32
CA LEU A 22 -1.53 6.22 10.51
C LEU A 22 -2.97 6.50 10.08
N GLU A 23 -3.93 5.80 10.70
CA GLU A 23 -5.36 5.94 10.42
C GLU A 23 -5.87 7.38 10.58
N GLY A 24 -5.35 8.12 11.57
CA GLY A 24 -5.71 9.52 11.79
C GLY A 24 -5.09 10.52 10.81
N ASN A 25 -4.22 10.08 9.88
CA ASN A 25 -3.59 10.97 8.92
C ASN A 25 -4.41 11.05 7.62
N GLU A 26 -5.53 11.76 7.68
CA GLU A 26 -6.48 11.89 6.56
C GLU A 26 -5.84 12.49 5.30
N VAL A 27 -4.89 13.42 5.48
CA VAL A 27 -4.16 14.06 4.37
C VAL A 27 -3.32 13.03 3.62
N ALA A 28 -2.54 12.21 4.34
CA ALA A 28 -1.73 11.17 3.72
C ALA A 28 -2.60 10.07 3.10
N LEU A 29 -3.65 9.62 3.81
CA LEU A 29 -4.62 8.66 3.29
C LEU A 29 -5.25 9.13 1.98
N GLY A 30 -5.69 10.39 1.92
CA GLY A 30 -6.24 11.00 0.70
C GLY A 30 -5.23 11.05 -0.44
N ALA A 31 -3.97 11.39 -0.15
CA ALA A 31 -2.91 11.40 -1.15
C ALA A 31 -2.61 9.99 -1.69
N TYR A 32 -2.50 8.98 -0.83
CA TYR A 32 -2.21 7.61 -1.24
C TYR A 32 -3.37 6.96 -1.99
N ARG A 33 -4.62 7.23 -1.60
CA ARG A 33 -5.81 6.79 -2.36
C ARG A 33 -5.80 7.33 -3.79
N LYS A 34 -5.45 8.61 -3.98
CA LYS A 34 -5.32 9.21 -5.33
C LYS A 34 -4.21 8.58 -6.17
N LEU A 35 -3.21 7.99 -5.52
CA LEU A 35 -2.11 7.27 -6.16
C LEU A 35 -2.40 5.77 -6.36
N GLY A 36 -3.63 5.32 -6.09
CA GLY A 36 -4.04 3.94 -6.33
C GLY A 36 -3.74 2.96 -5.20
N PHE A 37 -3.31 3.43 -4.02
CA PHE A 37 -3.23 2.58 -2.84
C PHE A 37 -4.65 2.33 -2.29
N SER A 38 -4.91 1.08 -1.93
CA SER A 38 -6.16 0.64 -1.31
C SER A 38 -5.88 -0.34 -0.20
N ASP A 39 -6.91 -0.63 0.61
CA ASP A 39 -6.85 -1.73 1.57
C ASP A 39 -6.52 -3.03 0.83
N TYR A 40 -5.53 -3.75 1.33
CA TYR A 40 -5.04 -4.96 0.67
C TYR A 40 -5.91 -6.16 1.04
N GLN A 41 -6.63 -6.70 0.05
CA GLN A 41 -7.42 -7.92 0.16
C GLN A 41 -6.88 -8.95 -0.85
N LEU A 42 -6.37 -10.08 -0.36
CA LEU A 42 -5.78 -11.16 -1.18
C LEU A 42 -6.87 -11.96 -1.90
N ASP A 43 -7.89 -12.36 -1.15
CA ASP A 43 -9.08 -13.05 -1.64
C ASP A 43 -10.23 -12.59 -0.74
N PRO A 44 -11.33 -12.03 -1.29
CA PRO A 44 -12.50 -11.66 -0.52
C PRO A 44 -13.04 -12.77 0.39
N GLN A 45 -12.83 -14.04 0.02
CA GLN A 45 -13.27 -15.22 0.76
C GLN A 45 -12.31 -15.64 1.89
N MET A 46 -11.01 -15.34 1.76
CA MET A 46 -10.02 -15.65 2.81
C MET A 46 -9.86 -14.54 3.85
N GLY A 47 -10.48 -13.37 3.61
CA GLY A 47 -10.43 -12.22 4.52
C GLY A 47 -9.36 -11.20 4.16
N ARG A 48 -9.06 -10.29 5.10
CA ARG A 48 -8.09 -9.21 4.91
C ARG A 48 -6.69 -9.68 5.32
N ALA A 49 -5.66 -9.13 4.66
CA ALA A 49 -4.30 -9.35 5.12
C ALA A 49 -4.09 -8.66 6.49
N LEU A 50 -3.38 -9.35 7.38
CA LEU A 50 -3.08 -8.83 8.70
C LEU A 50 -1.62 -8.36 8.77
N PHE A 51 -1.40 -7.18 9.36
CA PHE A 51 -0.07 -6.70 9.74
C PHE A 51 0.16 -7.02 11.22
N TRP A 52 1.16 -7.86 11.51
CA TRP A 52 1.49 -8.29 12.87
C TRP A 52 2.86 -7.73 13.25
N GLN A 53 2.95 -7.11 14.42
CA GLN A 53 4.19 -6.57 14.97
C GLN A 53 4.54 -7.31 16.27
N LYS A 54 5.81 -7.67 16.45
CA LYS A 54 6.36 -8.18 17.71
C LYS A 54 7.48 -7.24 18.15
N THR A 55 7.43 -6.79 19.39
CA THR A 55 8.45 -5.93 20.03
C THR A 55 9.59 -6.73 20.62
#